data_AF-A0A9W4KKS8-F1
#
_entry.id   AF-A0A9W4KKS8-F1
#
_cell.length_a   1.000
_cell.length_b   1.000
_cell.length_c   1.000
_cell.angle_alpha   90.00
_cell.angle_beta   90.00
_cell.angle_gamma   90.00
#
_symmetry.space_group_name_H-M   'P 1'
#
loop_
_entity.id
_entity.type
_entity.pdbx_description
1 polymer ?
#
loop_
_entity_poly.entity_id
_entity_poly.type
_entity_poly.pdbx_seq_one_letter_code
_entity_poly.pdbx_strand_id
1 'polypeptide(L)'
;MSQFTEQEFFGGAIRGVVPQGWIDARLVYNPPMHEFPILFRQSNPHPIPEHPNQKGTQLTPNPSTLREVPDHQELWLSPTTLSNLIIEINQRVPQAEALSTFAALDHQQPTTAPGSGSAASATAETVDQAAALYHLHDLCDEGDTMQVITSPTRVEVQLTSSLPSPSAIKAYRGVVSFTTPARGGGGRVPVSGDGSAAGVSDSGVLGAQMNGVSSGLPQVSRLTCHFLLVRLEAQETDLLVFFNVPHEEFDKSGDPRGLSREEIVAEETIEASIGRLQICDWGLFV
;
A
#
# COMPACT_ATOMS: atom_id res chain seq x y z
N MET A 1 -6.01 24.01 0.13
CA MET A 1 -4.67 24.01 0.73
C MET A 1 -4.77 23.39 2.10
N SER A 2 -4.31 22.16 2.17
CA SER A 2 -4.12 21.37 3.38
C SER A 2 -3.07 22.03 4.25
N GLN A 3 -3.18 21.83 5.56
CA GLN A 3 -2.20 22.29 6.54
C GLN A 3 -1.29 21.13 6.91
N PHE A 4 0.00 21.43 7.09
CA PHE A 4 1.02 20.43 7.37
C PHE A 4 1.83 20.81 8.60
N THR A 5 2.26 19.82 9.36
CA THR A 5 3.17 19.98 10.50
C THR A 5 4.51 19.34 10.16
N GLU A 6 5.61 19.98 10.55
CA GLU A 6 6.93 19.34 10.44
C GLU A 6 7.06 18.24 11.49
N GLN A 7 7.61 17.11 11.06
CA GLN A 7 7.78 15.97 11.93
C GLN A 7 9.18 15.39 11.77
N GLU A 8 9.72 14.94 12.89
CA GLU A 8 10.94 14.13 12.96
C GLU A 8 10.57 12.66 12.85
N PHE A 9 11.31 11.96 11.99
CA PHE A 9 11.17 10.54 11.69
C PHE A 9 12.47 9.83 12.06
N PHE A 10 12.38 8.56 12.44
CA PHE A 10 13.53 7.71 12.76
C PHE A 10 14.47 8.36 13.80
N GLY A 11 13.90 8.82 14.91
CA GLY A 11 14.66 9.49 15.98
C GLY A 11 15.26 10.85 15.58
N GLY A 12 14.71 11.51 14.56
CA GLY A 12 15.17 12.80 14.06
C GLY A 12 16.20 12.71 12.94
N ALA A 13 16.55 11.50 12.50
CA ALA A 13 17.47 11.31 11.38
C ALA A 13 16.88 11.78 10.04
N ILE A 14 15.55 11.80 9.91
CA ILE A 14 14.85 12.37 8.77
C ILE A 14 13.83 13.38 9.29
N ARG A 15 13.68 14.52 8.60
CA ARG A 15 12.61 15.49 8.83
C ARG A 15 11.75 15.59 7.59
N GLY A 16 10.44 15.75 7.78
CA GLY A 16 9.52 15.99 6.68
C GLY A 16 8.21 16.55 7.19
N VAL A 17 7.12 16.22 6.50
CA VAL A 17 5.80 16.76 6.81
C VAL A 17 4.75 15.67 6.92
N VAL A 18 3.78 15.93 7.78
CA VAL A 18 2.55 15.14 7.91
C VAL A 18 1.35 16.09 7.86
N PRO A 19 0.16 15.65 7.42
CA PRO A 19 -1.03 16.49 7.50
C PRO A 19 -1.33 16.86 8.96
N GLN A 20 -1.80 18.08 9.18
CA GLN A 20 -2.03 18.59 10.52
C GLN A 20 -3.10 17.76 11.26
N GLY A 21 -2.78 17.39 12.50
CA GLY A 21 -3.69 16.62 13.37
C GLY A 21 -3.66 15.11 13.15
N TRP A 22 -2.82 14.61 12.23
CA TRP A 22 -2.61 13.18 12.05
C TRP A 22 -1.84 12.59 13.24
N ILE A 23 -2.18 11.35 13.57
CA ILE A 23 -1.72 10.68 14.78
C ILE A 23 -0.59 9.72 14.42
N ASP A 24 0.55 9.85 15.09
CA ASP A 24 1.63 8.88 15.02
C ASP A 24 1.18 7.56 15.65
N ALA A 25 1.13 6.49 14.84
CA ALA A 25 0.62 5.19 15.27
C ALA A 25 1.42 4.58 16.43
N ARG A 26 2.68 4.97 16.63
CA ARG A 26 3.51 4.54 17.77
C ARG A 26 3.01 5.11 19.10
N LEU A 27 2.34 6.26 19.05
CA LEU A 27 1.77 6.92 20.23
C LEU A 27 0.38 6.38 20.59
N VAL A 28 -0.25 5.56 19.73
CA VAL A 28 -1.61 5.02 19.91
C VAL A 28 -1.64 3.79 20.80
N TYR A 29 -0.70 3.64 21.73
CA TYR A 29 -0.65 2.48 22.64
C TYR A 29 -1.82 2.39 23.64
N ASN A 30 -2.84 3.27 23.56
CA ASN A 30 -4.08 3.13 24.35
C ASN A 30 -5.26 4.01 23.87
N PRO A 31 -6.08 3.56 22.89
CA PRO A 31 -7.53 3.71 23.06
C PRO A 31 -8.35 2.51 22.55
N PRO A 32 -9.62 2.35 22.98
CA PRO A 32 -10.50 1.29 22.50
C PRO A 32 -11.10 1.73 21.15
N MET A 33 -10.52 1.29 20.04
CA MET A 33 -11.11 1.45 18.71
C MET A 33 -11.40 0.07 18.15
N HIS A 34 -12.69 -0.26 18.07
CA HIS A 34 -13.16 -1.43 17.33
C HIS A 34 -13.01 -1.16 15.83
N GLU A 35 -12.37 -2.10 15.15
CA GLU A 35 -12.29 -2.26 13.68
C GLU A 35 -11.45 -1.22 12.92
N PHE A 36 -10.12 -1.36 13.01
CA PHE A 36 -9.21 -0.93 11.95
C PHE A 36 -8.63 -2.18 11.25
N PRO A 37 -8.97 -2.46 9.99
CA PRO A 37 -8.19 -3.38 9.18
C PRO A 37 -6.91 -2.65 8.74
N ILE A 38 -5.88 -2.66 9.59
CA ILE A 38 -4.56 -2.14 9.23
C ILE A 38 -3.86 -3.20 8.38
N LEU A 39 -3.61 -2.89 7.10
CA LEU A 39 -2.67 -3.64 6.27
C LEU A 39 -1.24 -3.36 6.77
N PHE A 40 -0.81 -4.13 7.75
CA PHE A 40 0.61 -4.38 8.01
C PHE A 40 0.96 -5.75 7.43
N ARG A 41 1.83 -5.80 6.43
CA ARG A 41 2.53 -7.04 6.12
C ARG A 41 4.00 -6.77 5.86
N GLN A 42 4.83 -7.34 6.73
CA GLN A 42 6.27 -7.46 6.54
C GLN A 42 6.53 -8.20 5.22
N SER A 43 7.36 -7.62 4.35
CA SER A 43 8.10 -8.37 3.34
C SER A 43 8.87 -9.47 4.06
N ASN A 44 8.57 -10.72 3.73
CA ASN A 44 9.04 -11.88 4.49
C ASN A 44 10.48 -12.21 4.03
N PRO A 45 11.52 -12.18 4.89
CA PRO A 45 12.80 -12.79 4.54
C PRO A 45 12.62 -14.31 4.45
N HIS A 46 13.25 -14.94 3.45
CA HIS A 46 13.15 -16.37 3.15
C HIS A 46 13.09 -17.30 4.37
N PRO A 47 12.21 -18.33 4.38
CA PRO A 47 12.19 -19.31 5.46
C PRO A 47 13.41 -20.24 5.40
N ILE A 48 14.15 -20.30 6.50
CA ILE A 48 15.10 -21.37 6.83
C ILE A 48 14.28 -22.67 7.01
N PRO A 49 14.71 -23.83 6.47
CA PRO A 49 13.93 -25.06 6.58
C PRO A 49 14.06 -25.67 7.99
N GLU A 50 12.99 -25.63 8.78
CA GLU A 50 12.88 -26.39 10.02
C GLU A 50 12.17 -27.75 9.84
N HIS A 51 12.71 -28.74 10.54
CA HIS A 51 12.31 -30.15 10.55
C HIS A 51 10.93 -30.40 11.21
N PRO A 52 10.22 -31.50 10.85
CA PRO A 52 8.86 -31.71 11.28
C PRO A 52 8.79 -32.53 12.57
N ASN A 53 8.46 -31.91 13.70
CA ASN A 53 7.59 -32.53 14.72
C ASN A 53 7.28 -31.55 15.85
N GLN A 54 6.06 -31.03 15.92
CA GLN A 54 5.27 -30.93 17.16
C GLN A 54 3.84 -30.43 16.85
N LYS A 55 2.86 -31.30 17.10
CA LYS A 55 1.44 -30.96 17.20
C LYS A 55 1.19 -30.26 18.56
N GLY A 56 0.59 -29.08 18.56
CA GLY A 56 0.10 -28.47 19.79
C GLY A 56 -0.58 -27.11 19.57
N THR A 57 -1.90 -27.10 19.71
CA THR A 57 -2.74 -25.94 20.08
C THR A 57 -2.88 -24.83 19.02
N GLN A 58 -3.95 -24.93 18.24
CA GLN A 58 -4.43 -23.89 17.32
C GLN A 58 -4.97 -22.69 18.13
N LEU A 59 -4.11 -21.70 18.38
CA LEU A 59 -4.52 -20.40 18.87
C LEU A 59 -5.27 -19.67 17.76
N THR A 60 -6.57 -19.41 17.97
CA THR A 60 -7.35 -18.48 17.15
C THR A 60 -6.71 -17.09 17.24
N PRO A 61 -6.27 -16.46 16.14
CA PRO A 61 -5.66 -15.15 16.21
C PRO A 61 -6.75 -14.11 16.55
N ASN A 62 -6.54 -13.42 17.68
CA ASN A 62 -7.37 -12.31 18.11
C ASN A 62 -7.10 -11.09 17.21
N PRO A 63 -8.10 -10.50 16.53
CA PRO A 63 -7.89 -9.41 15.57
C PRO A 63 -7.63 -8.02 16.19
N SER A 64 -7.47 -7.91 17.51
CA SER A 64 -7.53 -6.62 18.24
C SER A 64 -6.21 -6.15 18.87
N THR A 65 -5.05 -6.65 18.43
CA THR A 65 -3.76 -6.12 18.89
C THR A 65 -3.18 -5.16 17.86
N LEU A 66 -3.09 -3.88 18.22
CA LEU A 66 -2.20 -2.91 17.56
C LEU A 66 -0.81 -3.55 17.48
N ARG A 67 -0.29 -3.69 16.27
CA ARG A 67 1.04 -4.27 16.04
C ARG A 67 2.07 -3.16 16.17
N GLU A 68 3.24 -3.54 16.66
CA GLU A 68 4.41 -2.67 16.64
C GLU A 68 4.73 -2.31 15.18
N VAL A 69 5.00 -1.03 14.94
CA VAL A 69 5.45 -0.54 13.64
C VAL A 69 6.91 -0.99 13.48
N PRO A 70 7.30 -1.65 12.37
CA PRO A 70 8.69 -2.03 12.15
C PRO A 70 9.66 -0.84 12.23
N ASP A 71 10.89 -1.04 12.71
CA ASP A 71 11.86 0.04 12.93
C ASP A 71 12.22 0.86 11.67
N HIS A 72 12.11 0.25 10.49
CA HIS A 72 12.36 0.89 9.20
C HIS A 72 11.11 1.57 8.62
N GLN A 73 10.01 1.61 9.39
CA GLN A 73 8.75 2.23 9.02
C GLN A 73 8.30 3.25 10.06
N GLU A 74 7.64 4.28 9.57
CA GLU A 74 6.90 5.26 10.36
C GLU A 74 5.49 5.39 9.80
N LEU A 75 4.47 5.41 10.67
CA LEU A 75 3.06 5.36 10.28
C LEU A 75 2.27 6.48 10.96
N TRP A 76 1.54 7.25 10.15
CA TRP A 76 0.53 8.20 10.62
C TRP A 76 -0.85 7.83 10.12
N LEU A 77 -1.83 8.05 11.00
CA LEU A 77 -3.24 7.78 10.75
C LEU A 77 -4.03 9.08 10.71
N SER A 78 -4.93 9.19 9.73
CA SER A 78 -5.94 10.23 9.75
C SER A 78 -6.86 10.05 10.96
N PRO A 79 -7.21 11.13 11.68
CA PRO A 79 -8.15 11.06 12.79
C PRO A 79 -9.61 10.94 12.32
N THR A 80 -9.89 11.15 11.03
CA THR A 80 -11.26 11.32 10.49
C THR A 80 -11.61 10.41 9.32
N THR A 81 -10.61 9.77 8.72
CA THR A 81 -10.74 8.86 7.57
C THR A 81 -9.87 7.62 7.83
N LEU A 82 -9.98 6.61 6.99
CA LEU A 82 -9.10 5.42 7.03
C LEU A 82 -7.78 5.63 6.28
N SER A 83 -7.51 6.84 5.80
CA SER A 83 -6.25 7.17 5.15
C SER A 83 -5.06 7.09 6.10
N ASN A 84 -3.92 6.74 5.53
CA ASN A 84 -2.66 6.64 6.26
C ASN A 84 -1.49 7.10 5.42
N LEU A 85 -0.42 7.48 6.12
CA LEU A 85 0.84 7.94 5.57
C LEU A 85 1.93 7.04 6.14
N ILE A 86 2.68 6.40 5.26
CA ILE A 86 3.76 5.49 5.61
C ILE A 86 5.05 6.08 5.06
N ILE A 87 6.08 6.13 5.88
CA ILE A 87 7.45 6.44 5.45
C ILE A 87 8.30 5.21 5.74
N GLU A 88 9.00 4.73 4.72
CA GLU A 88 9.69 3.44 4.78
C GLU A 88 11.09 3.51 4.19
N ILE A 89 12.05 2.92 4.90
CA ILE A 89 13.44 2.78 4.46
C ILE A 89 13.63 1.35 3.96
N ASN A 90 13.82 1.20 2.65
CA ASN A 90 14.01 -0.08 1.99
C ASN A 90 15.40 -0.22 1.39
N GLN A 91 15.83 -1.46 1.18
CA GLN A 91 16.99 -1.73 0.34
C GLN A 91 16.74 -1.26 -1.08
N ARG A 92 17.78 -0.73 -1.72
CA ARG A 92 17.69 -0.26 -3.11
C ARG A 92 17.45 -1.44 -4.04
N VAL A 93 16.39 -1.33 -4.84
CA VAL A 93 16.06 -2.37 -5.83
C VAL A 93 17.16 -2.45 -6.89
N PRO A 94 17.77 -3.63 -7.09
CA PRO A 94 18.75 -3.84 -8.15
C PRO A 94 18.13 -3.66 -9.54
N GLN A 95 18.92 -3.18 -10.51
CA GLN A 95 18.44 -2.95 -11.87
C GLN A 95 17.79 -4.18 -12.51
N ALA A 96 18.37 -5.37 -12.30
CA ALA A 96 17.86 -6.61 -12.87
C ALA A 96 16.46 -6.95 -12.34
N GLU A 97 16.22 -6.76 -11.04
CA GLU A 97 14.93 -7.02 -10.40
C GLU A 97 13.87 -6.01 -10.84
N ALA A 98 14.23 -4.72 -10.83
CA ALA A 98 13.35 -3.65 -11.31
C ALA A 98 12.84 -3.94 -12.73
N LEU A 99 13.76 -4.22 -13.66
CA LEU A 99 13.41 -4.49 -15.06
C LEU A 99 12.63 -5.80 -15.25
N SER A 100 12.91 -6.82 -14.44
CA SER A 100 12.18 -8.10 -14.48
C SER A 100 10.71 -7.90 -14.10
N THR A 101 10.44 -7.21 -12.99
CA THR A 101 9.07 -6.91 -12.56
C THR A 101 8.35 -6.02 -13.57
N PHE A 102 9.04 -5.02 -14.12
CA PHE A 102 8.48 -4.15 -15.15
C PHE A 102 8.04 -4.92 -16.41
N ALA A 103 8.86 -5.86 -16.90
CA ALA A 103 8.51 -6.69 -18.04
C ALA A 103 7.30 -7.61 -17.75
N ALA A 104 7.19 -8.14 -16.53
CA ALA A 104 6.04 -8.95 -16.12
C ALA A 104 4.73 -8.14 -16.09
N LEU A 105 4.79 -6.89 -15.63
CA LEU A 105 3.65 -5.97 -15.59
C LEU A 105 3.17 -5.57 -17.00
N ASP A 106 4.09 -5.28 -17.92
CA ASP A 106 3.75 -4.93 -19.32
C ASP A 106 3.00 -6.08 -20.02
N HIS A 107 3.39 -7.34 -19.77
CA HIS A 107 2.69 -8.51 -20.29
C HIS A 107 1.26 -8.70 -19.72
N GLN A 108 0.95 -8.11 -18.56
CA GLN A 108 -0.39 -8.12 -17.97
C GLN A 108 -1.28 -6.98 -18.46
N GLN A 109 -0.74 -6.00 -19.20
CA GLN A 109 -1.46 -4.84 -19.70
C GLN A 109 -1.55 -4.90 -21.24
N PRO A 110 -2.59 -5.53 -21.83
CA PRO A 110 -2.67 -5.77 -23.27
C PRO A 110 -3.12 -4.51 -24.03
N THR A 111 -2.30 -3.46 -24.05
CA THR A 111 -2.53 -2.30 -24.92
C THR A 111 -1.23 -1.73 -25.46
N THR A 112 -0.53 -2.45 -26.32
CA THR A 112 0.23 -1.84 -27.43
C THR A 112 0.31 -2.79 -28.63
N ALA A 113 0.25 -2.22 -29.83
CA ALA A 113 0.26 -2.93 -31.10
C ALA A 113 1.56 -3.74 -31.33
N PRO A 114 1.51 -4.85 -32.08
CA PRO A 114 2.69 -5.65 -32.39
C PRO A 114 3.59 -4.87 -33.36
N GLY A 115 4.72 -4.34 -32.87
CA GLY A 115 5.61 -3.60 -33.76
C GLY A 115 6.86 -2.91 -33.22
N SER A 116 7.20 -3.00 -31.92
CA SER A 116 8.46 -2.40 -31.42
C SER A 116 9.31 -3.42 -30.67
N GLY A 117 9.66 -4.51 -31.36
CA GLY A 117 10.74 -5.40 -30.97
C GLY A 117 12.10 -4.73 -31.19
N SER A 118 12.45 -3.79 -30.33
CA SER A 118 13.84 -3.37 -30.13
C SER A 118 14.01 -3.18 -28.63
N ALA A 119 14.85 -4.02 -28.03
CA ALA A 119 15.34 -3.81 -26.67
C ALA A 119 16.13 -2.50 -26.66
N ALA A 120 15.43 -1.37 -26.61
CA ALA A 120 16.05 -0.09 -26.31
C ALA A 120 16.80 -0.28 -24.99
N SER A 121 18.11 -0.02 -25.01
CA SER A 121 18.94 -0.08 -23.81
C SER A 121 18.21 0.68 -22.72
N ALA A 122 17.80 -0.02 -21.64
CA ALA A 122 17.04 0.59 -20.57
C ALA A 122 17.80 1.83 -20.08
N THR A 123 17.17 3.00 -20.19
CA THR A 123 17.77 4.23 -19.69
C THR A 123 17.80 4.18 -18.16
N ALA A 124 18.67 4.98 -17.53
CA ALA A 124 18.68 5.09 -16.07
C ALA A 124 17.29 5.48 -15.53
N GLU A 125 16.60 6.37 -16.22
CA GLU A 125 15.23 6.78 -15.87
C GLU A 125 14.23 5.63 -15.97
N THR A 126 14.30 4.80 -17.02
CA THR A 126 13.46 3.59 -17.14
C THR A 126 13.70 2.62 -15.98
N VAL A 127 14.96 2.44 -15.56
CA VAL A 127 15.30 1.59 -14.41
C VAL A 127 14.75 2.17 -13.10
N ASP A 128 14.84 3.49 -12.92
CA ASP A 128 14.34 4.16 -11.73
C ASP A 128 12.80 4.10 -11.64
N GLN A 129 12.10 4.25 -12.78
CA GLN A 129 10.64 4.05 -12.87
C GLN A 129 10.24 2.60 -12.59
N ALA A 130 11.00 1.65 -13.11
CA ALA A 130 10.79 0.23 -12.86
C ALA A 130 11.00 -0.12 -11.38
N ALA A 131 11.96 0.51 -10.69
CA ALA A 131 12.17 0.33 -9.25
C ALA A 131 10.98 0.87 -8.44
N ALA A 132 10.39 2.01 -8.83
CA ALA A 132 9.17 2.50 -8.18
C ALA A 132 8.00 1.50 -8.31
N LEU A 133 7.81 0.94 -9.51
CA LEU A 133 6.76 -0.06 -9.75
C LEU A 133 7.03 -1.39 -9.05
N TYR A 134 8.30 -1.77 -8.87
CA TYR A 134 8.66 -2.93 -8.05
C TYR A 134 8.16 -2.77 -6.62
N HIS A 135 8.49 -1.65 -5.97
CA HIS A 135 8.06 -1.37 -4.58
C HIS A 135 6.53 -1.35 -4.46
N LEU A 136 5.84 -0.76 -5.43
CA LEU A 136 4.36 -0.72 -5.43
C LEU A 136 3.74 -2.10 -5.66
N HIS A 137 4.35 -2.94 -6.49
CA HIS A 137 3.88 -4.31 -6.72
C HIS A 137 4.10 -5.21 -5.48
N ASP A 138 5.14 -4.96 -4.67
CA ASP A 138 5.35 -5.69 -3.41
C ASP A 138 4.22 -5.46 -2.39
N LEU A 139 3.44 -4.38 -2.56
CA LEU A 139 2.25 -4.12 -1.75
C LEU A 139 1.03 -4.97 -2.15
N CYS A 140 1.02 -5.58 -3.34
CA CYS A 140 -0.09 -6.40 -3.81
C CYS A 140 -0.09 -7.80 -3.16
N ASP A 141 -1.24 -8.24 -2.66
CA ASP A 141 -1.47 -9.65 -2.35
C ASP A 141 -1.86 -10.44 -3.61
N GLU A 142 -1.69 -11.77 -3.61
CA GLU A 142 -2.87 -12.65 -3.59
C GLU A 142 -4.08 -12.40 -4.51
N GLY A 143 -3.91 -12.00 -5.78
CA GLY A 143 -5.03 -11.70 -6.69
C GLY A 143 -5.49 -10.25 -6.69
N ASP A 144 -4.76 -9.37 -6.02
CA ASP A 144 -4.87 -7.93 -6.21
C ASP A 144 -4.44 -7.55 -7.63
N THR A 145 -4.99 -6.43 -8.09
CA THR A 145 -4.59 -5.81 -9.35
C THR A 145 -4.13 -4.39 -9.08
N MET A 146 -3.05 -4.00 -9.74
CA MET A 146 -2.51 -2.64 -9.69
C MET A 146 -2.73 -1.94 -11.03
N GLN A 147 -3.25 -0.72 -10.99
CA GLN A 147 -3.36 0.17 -12.14
C GLN A 147 -2.55 1.44 -11.90
N VAL A 148 -1.69 1.79 -12.86
CA VAL A 148 -0.98 3.07 -12.84
C VAL A 148 -1.93 4.18 -13.30
N ILE A 149 -2.22 5.13 -12.41
CA ILE A 149 -3.02 6.33 -12.72
C ILE A 149 -2.09 7.44 -13.22
N THR A 150 -1.00 7.68 -12.50
CA THR A 150 0.06 8.62 -12.86
C THR A 150 1.39 7.90 -12.79
N SER A 151 2.05 7.74 -13.94
CA SER A 151 3.35 7.06 -14.04
C SER A 151 4.42 7.74 -13.18
N PRO A 152 5.40 6.99 -12.63
CA PRO A 152 6.48 7.56 -11.86
C PRO A 152 7.20 8.66 -12.66
N THR A 153 7.10 9.90 -12.18
CA THR A 153 7.61 11.10 -12.83
C THR A 153 8.73 11.68 -11.97
N ARG A 154 9.85 12.01 -12.60
CA ARG A 154 11.02 12.56 -11.89
C ARG A 154 10.68 13.90 -11.24
N VAL A 155 11.11 14.08 -9.99
CA VAL A 155 10.98 15.31 -9.21
C VAL A 155 12.29 15.71 -8.57
N GLU A 156 12.47 17.00 -8.34
CA GLU A 156 13.64 17.55 -7.63
C GLU A 156 13.29 17.70 -6.15
N VAL A 157 13.89 16.84 -5.32
CA VAL A 157 13.74 16.91 -3.86
C VAL A 157 14.78 17.85 -3.27
N GLN A 158 14.35 18.70 -2.34
CA GLN A 158 15.24 19.64 -1.64
C GLN A 158 15.82 19.00 -0.38
N LEU A 159 16.63 17.95 -0.56
CA LEU A 159 17.33 17.31 0.57
C LEU A 159 18.46 18.23 1.05
N THR A 160 18.14 19.04 2.05
CA THR A 160 19.10 19.96 2.66
C THR A 160 19.83 19.28 3.80
N SER A 161 20.97 18.65 3.49
CA SER A 161 22.08 18.50 4.44
C SER A 161 23.35 18.15 3.68
N SER A 162 24.47 18.26 4.38
CA SER A 162 25.87 18.24 3.93
C SER A 162 26.33 16.98 3.17
N LEU A 163 25.74 16.70 2.01
CA LEU A 163 26.30 15.76 1.03
C LEU A 163 27.44 16.43 0.25
N PRO A 164 28.54 15.71 -0.06
CA PRO A 164 29.61 16.24 -0.90
C PRO A 164 29.20 16.47 -2.35
N SER A 165 28.10 15.86 -2.84
CA SER A 165 27.55 16.16 -4.16
C SER A 165 26.01 16.03 -4.21
N PRO A 166 25.27 17.15 -4.38
CA PRO A 166 23.81 17.14 -4.50
C PRO A 166 23.28 16.58 -5.84
N SER A 167 24.17 16.22 -6.77
CA SER A 167 23.81 15.80 -8.14
C SER A 167 23.44 14.32 -8.30
N ALA A 168 23.42 13.52 -7.22
CA ALA A 168 23.25 12.06 -7.29
C ALA A 168 21.87 11.54 -6.83
N ILE A 169 21.06 12.35 -6.15
CA ILE A 169 19.77 11.87 -5.63
C ILE A 169 18.70 12.02 -6.69
N LYS A 170 17.97 10.94 -6.92
CA LYS A 170 16.86 10.91 -7.86
C LYS A 170 15.59 10.59 -7.10
N ALA A 171 14.53 11.32 -7.38
CA ALA A 171 13.24 11.10 -6.78
C ALA A 171 12.14 11.05 -7.84
N TYR A 172 11.11 10.25 -7.56
CA TYR A 172 10.00 9.99 -8.46
C TYR A 172 8.70 9.99 -7.68
N ARG A 173 7.66 10.65 -8.21
CA ARG A 173 6.31 10.56 -7.66
C ARG A 173 5.33 9.98 -8.64
N GLY A 174 4.23 9.45 -8.14
CA GLY A 174 3.13 9.00 -8.99
C GLY A 174 1.91 8.58 -8.17
N VAL A 175 0.95 7.99 -8.86
CA VAL A 175 -0.29 7.51 -8.26
C VAL A 175 -0.65 6.17 -8.88
N VAL A 176 -0.92 5.18 -8.04
CA VAL A 176 -1.48 3.89 -8.46
C VAL A 176 -2.81 3.64 -7.75
N SER A 177 -3.63 2.76 -8.32
CA SER A 177 -4.78 2.21 -7.64
C SER A 177 -4.64 0.70 -7.52
N PHE A 178 -4.92 0.21 -6.33
CA PHE A 178 -5.02 -1.21 -6.02
C PHE A 178 -6.49 -1.60 -5.96
N THR A 179 -6.83 -2.72 -6.57
CA THR A 179 -8.16 -3.34 -6.46
C THR A 179 -8.01 -4.76 -5.95
N THR A 180 -8.62 -5.03 -4.79
CA THR A 180 -8.68 -6.34 -4.16
C THR A 180 -10.05 -6.95 -4.40
N PRO A 181 -10.15 -8.14 -5.04
CA PRO A 181 -11.41 -8.83 -5.17
C PRO A 181 -11.88 -9.34 -3.80
N ALA A 182 -13.17 -9.26 -3.50
CA ALA A 182 -13.69 -9.92 -2.30
C ALA A 182 -13.40 -11.41 -2.38
N ARG A 183 -12.58 -11.90 -1.46
CA ARG A 183 -12.44 -13.33 -1.22
C ARG A 183 -13.81 -13.84 -0.83
N GLY A 184 -14.47 -14.55 -1.74
CA GLY A 184 -15.71 -15.26 -1.45
C GLY A 184 -15.50 -16.04 -0.17
N GLY A 185 -16.27 -15.72 0.87
CA GLY A 185 -16.21 -16.42 2.14
C GLY A 185 -16.23 -17.92 1.83
N GLY A 186 -15.21 -18.62 2.30
CA GLY A 186 -15.09 -20.08 2.19
C GLY A 186 -16.22 -20.75 2.96
N GLY A 187 -17.44 -20.63 2.44
CA GLY A 187 -18.56 -21.47 2.78
C GLY A 187 -18.15 -22.87 2.38
N ARG A 188 -17.95 -23.72 3.39
CA ARG A 188 -17.85 -25.16 3.25
C ARG A 188 -18.81 -25.61 2.15
N VAL A 189 -18.25 -26.12 1.06
CA VAL A 189 -19.00 -26.95 0.12
C VAL A 189 -19.63 -28.06 0.96
N PRO A 190 -20.97 -28.18 1.08
CA PRO A 190 -21.53 -29.38 1.64
C PRO A 190 -21.23 -30.46 0.60
N VAL A 191 -20.39 -31.42 0.99
CA VAL A 191 -20.32 -32.71 0.32
C VAL A 191 -21.72 -33.31 0.46
N SER A 192 -22.53 -33.16 -0.58
CA SER A 192 -23.78 -33.89 -0.74
C SER A 192 -23.45 -35.36 -0.95
N GLY A 193 -23.67 -36.16 0.10
CA GLY A 193 -23.81 -37.60 -0.04
C GLY A 193 -25.16 -37.94 -0.66
N ASP A 194 -25.14 -38.89 -1.60
CA ASP A 194 -26.30 -39.44 -2.31
C ASP A 194 -27.44 -39.92 -1.40
N GLY A 195 -28.69 -39.70 -1.84
CA GLY A 195 -29.88 -40.36 -1.30
C GLY A 195 -31.21 -39.77 -1.78
N SER A 196 -31.86 -40.47 -2.72
CA SER A 196 -33.17 -40.18 -3.34
C SER A 196 -34.37 -39.98 -2.39
N ALA A 197 -35.29 -39.08 -2.77
CA ALA A 197 -36.70 -39.35 -3.17
C ALA A 197 -37.75 -38.30 -2.70
N ALA A 198 -38.43 -37.73 -3.70
CA ALA A 198 -39.85 -37.32 -3.79
C ALA A 198 -40.58 -36.55 -2.66
N GLY A 199 -41.23 -35.43 -3.05
CA GLY A 199 -42.60 -35.14 -2.61
C GLY A 199 -42.95 -33.69 -2.23
N VAL A 200 -43.75 -33.06 -3.09
CA VAL A 200 -44.93 -32.21 -2.79
C VAL A 200 -44.77 -30.84 -2.11
N SER A 201 -45.36 -29.85 -2.79
CA SER A 201 -45.59 -28.45 -2.41
C SER A 201 -46.47 -28.27 -1.17
N ASP A 202 -46.22 -27.23 -0.36
CA ASP A 202 -47.27 -26.30 0.11
C ASP A 202 -46.70 -24.98 0.65
N SER A 203 -47.49 -23.92 0.49
CA SER A 203 -47.31 -22.54 0.94
C SER A 203 -47.47 -22.39 2.46
N GLY A 204 -46.72 -21.47 3.08
CA GLY A 204 -46.88 -21.17 4.51
C GLY A 204 -46.02 -20.01 5.02
N VAL A 205 -46.45 -18.82 4.65
CA VAL A 205 -46.22 -17.45 5.18
C VAL A 205 -45.49 -17.22 6.53
N LEU A 206 -44.67 -16.15 6.50
CA LEU A 206 -44.29 -15.16 7.55
C LEU A 206 -43.15 -15.48 8.54
N GLY A 207 -42.02 -14.81 8.32
CA GLY A 207 -41.05 -14.53 9.38
C GLY A 207 -39.71 -13.97 8.89
N ALA A 208 -39.58 -12.64 8.94
CA ALA A 208 -38.32 -11.88 9.09
C ALA A 208 -37.17 -12.14 8.11
N GLN A 209 -36.88 -11.14 7.26
CA GLN A 209 -35.70 -10.28 7.37
C GLN A 209 -35.62 -9.39 6.13
N MET A 210 -35.31 -8.12 6.34
CA MET A 210 -35.08 -7.18 5.25
C MET A 210 -33.83 -7.64 4.48
N ASN A 211 -34.05 -8.30 3.34
CA ASN A 211 -33.03 -8.47 2.33
C ASN A 211 -32.71 -7.08 1.77
N GLY A 212 -31.65 -6.45 2.29
CA GLY A 212 -30.87 -5.51 1.51
C GLY A 212 -30.48 -6.25 0.24
N VAL A 213 -30.89 -5.71 -0.91
CA VAL A 213 -30.51 -6.23 -2.22
C VAL A 213 -29.00 -6.09 -2.33
N SER A 214 -28.26 -7.13 -1.94
CA SER A 214 -26.91 -7.34 -2.41
C SER A 214 -27.02 -7.55 -3.91
N SER A 215 -26.82 -6.48 -4.68
CA SER A 215 -26.53 -6.62 -6.10
C SER A 215 -25.44 -7.68 -6.20
N GLY A 216 -25.68 -8.75 -6.97
CA GLY A 216 -24.78 -9.90 -7.07
C GLY A 216 -23.45 -9.60 -7.77
N LEU A 217 -22.93 -8.38 -7.61
CA LEU A 217 -21.62 -7.98 -8.05
C LEU A 217 -20.61 -8.42 -6.98
N PRO A 218 -19.44 -8.96 -7.39
CA PRO A 218 -18.36 -9.19 -6.45
C PRO A 218 -18.03 -7.88 -5.75
N GLN A 219 -18.04 -7.86 -4.42
CA GLN A 219 -17.56 -6.72 -3.67
C GLN A 219 -16.06 -6.56 -4.02
N VAL A 220 -15.63 -5.38 -4.40
CA VAL A 220 -14.22 -5.07 -4.67
C VAL A 220 -13.84 -3.94 -3.75
N SER A 221 -12.71 -4.07 -3.06
CA SER A 221 -12.13 -2.97 -2.29
C SER A 221 -11.12 -2.25 -3.18
N ARG A 222 -11.13 -0.92 -3.13
CA ARG A 222 -10.23 -0.08 -3.94
C ARG A 222 -9.51 0.91 -3.06
N LEU A 223 -8.26 1.15 -3.41
CA LEU A 223 -7.30 2.01 -2.71
C LEU A 223 -6.56 2.82 -3.78
N THR A 224 -6.30 4.10 -3.56
CA THR A 224 -5.27 4.86 -4.28
C THR A 224 -4.07 5.07 -3.37
N CYS A 225 -2.88 4.91 -3.94
CA CYS A 225 -1.61 5.18 -3.28
C CYS A 225 -0.88 6.27 -4.06
N HIS A 226 -0.75 7.44 -3.43
CA HIS A 226 0.13 8.51 -3.88
C HIS A 226 1.49 8.26 -3.27
N PHE A 227 2.53 8.22 -4.09
CA PHE A 227 3.85 7.84 -3.60
C PHE A 227 4.95 8.83 -3.98
N LEU A 228 5.99 8.85 -3.17
CA LEU A 228 7.30 9.44 -3.46
C LEU A 228 8.38 8.38 -3.20
N LEU A 229 9.18 8.08 -4.21
CA LEU A 229 10.41 7.32 -4.11
C LEU A 229 11.59 8.29 -4.12
N VAL A 230 12.54 8.12 -3.19
CA VAL A 230 13.84 8.82 -3.16
C VAL A 230 14.94 7.77 -3.18
N ARG A 231 15.74 7.75 -4.24
CA ARG A 231 16.82 6.78 -4.43
C ARG A 231 18.15 7.34 -3.93
N LEU A 232 18.69 6.73 -2.89
CA LEU A 232 19.98 7.08 -2.28
C LEU A 232 21.03 6.06 -2.73
N GLU A 233 21.55 6.26 -3.94
CA GLU A 233 22.42 5.28 -4.61
C GLU A 233 23.69 4.96 -3.81
N ALA A 234 24.33 5.96 -3.19
CA ALA A 234 25.54 5.75 -2.39
C ALA A 234 25.29 4.97 -1.09
N GLN A 235 24.04 4.94 -0.62
CA GLN A 235 23.59 4.26 0.60
C GLN A 235 22.87 2.94 0.28
N GLU A 236 22.79 2.55 -1.00
CA GLU A 236 22.02 1.39 -1.44
C GLU A 236 20.61 1.34 -0.81
N THR A 237 19.98 2.51 -0.69
CA THR A 237 18.69 2.67 -0.02
C THR A 237 17.66 3.31 -0.97
N ASP A 238 16.42 2.82 -0.92
CA ASP A 238 15.24 3.46 -1.49
C ASP A 238 14.34 3.91 -0.32
N LEU A 239 14.16 5.23 -0.16
CA LEU A 239 13.25 5.83 0.83
C LEU A 239 11.90 6.09 0.16
N LEU A 240 10.83 5.57 0.75
CA LEU A 240 9.48 5.65 0.21
C LEU A 240 8.57 6.46 1.14
N VAL A 241 7.66 7.20 0.54
CA VAL A 241 6.51 7.82 1.22
C VAL A 241 5.27 7.35 0.49
N PHE A 242 4.33 6.73 1.20
CA PHE A 242 3.05 6.27 0.67
C PHE A 242 1.92 6.98 1.39
N PHE A 243 1.02 7.60 0.64
CA PHE A 243 -0.25 8.10 1.14
C PHE A 243 -1.37 7.25 0.56
N ASN A 244 -2.03 6.48 1.42
CA ASN A 244 -3.08 5.54 1.05
C ASN A 244 -4.45 6.16 1.31
N VAL A 245 -5.33 6.16 0.30
CA VAL A 245 -6.73 6.59 0.39
C VAL A 245 -7.65 5.39 0.10
N PRO A 246 -8.25 4.77 1.13
CA PRO A 246 -9.20 3.68 0.94
C PRO A 246 -10.53 4.21 0.38
N HIS A 247 -10.94 3.78 -0.80
CA HIS A 247 -12.20 4.25 -1.41
C HIS A 247 -13.43 3.65 -0.72
N GLU A 248 -13.30 2.45 -0.14
CA GLU A 248 -14.41 1.67 0.38
C GLU A 248 -15.20 2.41 1.47
N GLU A 249 -14.56 3.22 2.32
CA GLU A 249 -15.27 4.01 3.34
C GLU A 249 -16.16 5.09 2.73
N PHE A 250 -15.70 5.73 1.66
CA PHE A 250 -16.43 6.80 0.97
C PHE A 250 -17.53 6.23 0.10
N ASP A 251 -17.28 5.10 -0.57
CA ASP A 251 -18.26 4.41 -1.38
C ASP A 251 -19.42 3.89 -0.50
N LYS A 252 -19.11 3.28 0.65
CA LYS A 252 -20.13 2.80 1.61
C LYS A 252 -20.93 3.93 2.25
N SER A 253 -20.30 5.07 2.52
CA SER A 253 -20.98 6.25 3.09
C SER A 253 -21.69 7.10 2.02
N GLY A 254 -21.47 6.83 0.73
CA GLY A 254 -22.01 7.61 -0.36
C GLY A 254 -21.44 9.03 -0.43
N ASP A 255 -20.18 9.23 -0.01
CA ASP A 255 -19.50 10.54 0.05
C ASP A 255 -18.37 10.68 -0.99
N PRO A 256 -18.68 10.81 -2.30
CA PRO A 256 -17.66 11.04 -3.33
C PRO A 256 -16.95 12.39 -3.17
N ARG A 257 -17.53 13.36 -2.46
CA ARG A 257 -16.89 14.64 -2.15
C ARG A 257 -15.88 14.50 -1.02
N GLY A 258 -16.14 13.62 -0.06
CA GLY A 258 -15.18 13.16 0.95
C GLY A 258 -13.95 12.57 0.28
N LEU A 259 -14.15 11.56 -0.57
CA LEU A 259 -13.07 10.93 -1.32
C LEU A 259 -12.26 11.97 -2.12
N SER A 260 -12.95 12.84 -2.87
CA SER A 260 -12.27 13.88 -3.67
C SER A 260 -11.42 14.83 -2.81
N ARG A 261 -11.86 15.16 -1.60
CA ARG A 261 -11.07 15.99 -0.67
C ARG A 261 -9.87 15.23 -0.14
N GLU A 262 -10.03 13.95 0.17
CA GLU A 262 -8.96 13.11 0.69
C GLU A 262 -7.85 12.90 -0.35
N GLU A 263 -8.21 12.71 -1.62
CA GLU A 263 -7.27 12.64 -2.74
C GLU A 263 -6.45 13.94 -2.90
N ILE A 264 -7.08 15.10 -2.67
CA ILE A 264 -6.38 16.40 -2.68
C ILE A 264 -5.40 16.48 -1.50
N VAL A 265 -5.77 15.99 -0.31
CA VAL A 265 -4.85 15.93 0.84
C VAL A 265 -3.65 15.03 0.51
N ALA A 266 -3.89 13.88 -0.11
CA ALA A 266 -2.83 12.96 -0.51
C ALA A 266 -1.84 13.61 -1.48
N GLU A 267 -2.36 14.21 -2.57
CA GLU A 267 -1.55 14.91 -3.56
C GLU A 267 -0.75 16.07 -2.95
N GLU A 268 -1.41 16.95 -2.18
CA GLU A 268 -0.74 18.10 -1.55
C GLU A 268 0.30 17.64 -0.49
N THR A 269 0.11 16.49 0.16
CA THR A 269 1.07 15.92 1.13
C THR A 269 2.33 15.41 0.44
N ILE A 270 2.19 14.69 -0.68
CA ILE A 270 3.35 14.25 -1.46
C ILE A 270 4.10 15.46 -2.05
N GLU A 271 3.38 16.48 -2.55
CA GLU A 271 3.99 17.72 -3.02
C GLU A 271 4.76 18.44 -1.90
N ALA A 272 4.16 18.57 -0.72
CA ALA A 272 4.82 19.18 0.43
C ALA A 272 6.05 18.38 0.88
N SER A 273 6.01 17.04 0.78
CA SER A 273 7.13 16.17 1.09
C SER A 273 8.30 16.40 0.14
N ILE A 274 8.06 16.60 -1.16
CA ILE A 274 9.12 16.87 -2.14
C ILE A 274 9.93 18.12 -1.77
N GLY A 275 9.25 19.18 -1.31
CA GLY A 275 9.89 20.45 -0.95
C GLY A 275 10.49 20.49 0.46
N ARG A 276 10.12 19.57 1.36
CA ARG A 276 10.43 19.69 2.80
C ARG A 276 11.05 18.45 3.44
N LEU A 277 11.18 17.35 2.70
CA LEU A 277 11.90 16.17 3.15
C LEU A 277 13.40 16.49 3.27
N GLN A 278 14.00 16.14 4.40
CA GLN A 278 15.40 16.37 4.73
C GLN A 278 15.97 15.14 5.41
N ILE A 279 17.17 14.72 5.00
CA ILE A 279 17.96 13.74 5.74
C ILE A 279 18.86 14.54 6.67
N CYS A 280 18.63 14.44 7.98
CA CYS A 280 19.38 15.18 9.00
C CYS A 280 20.59 14.39 9.52
N ASP A 281 20.49 13.06 9.56
CA ASP A 281 21.57 12.17 9.95
C ASP A 281 21.77 11.06 8.92
N TRP A 282 22.91 11.12 8.21
CA TRP A 282 23.31 10.11 7.23
C TRP A 282 23.81 8.81 7.89
N GLY A 283 24.09 8.84 9.20
CA GLY A 283 24.43 7.67 10.01
C GLY A 283 23.31 6.63 10.08
N LEU A 284 22.09 6.99 9.67
CA LEU A 284 20.94 6.09 9.60
C LEU A 284 21.11 4.96 8.58
N PHE A 285 21.90 5.17 7.51
CA PHE A 285 21.95 4.28 6.35
C PHE A 285 23.26 3.47 6.24
N VAL A 286 24.03 3.35 7.33
CA VAL A 286 25.37 2.75 7.36
C VAL A 286 25.38 1.38 8.01
#